data_AF-A0A2E1JF48-F1
#
_entry.id   AF-A0A2E1JF48-F1
#
_cell.length_a   1.000
_cell.length_b   1.000
_cell.length_c   1.000
_cell.angle_alpha   90.00
_cell.angle_beta   90.00
_cell.angle_gamma   90.00
#
_symmetry.space_group_name_H-M   'P 1'
#
loop_
_entity.id
_entity.type
_entity.pdbx_description
1 polymer ?
#
loop_
_entity_poly.entity_id
_entity_poly.type
_entity_poly.pdbx_seq_one_letter_code
_entity_poly.pdbx_strand_id
1 'polypeptide(L)' 'MSSNKEITIAITGSASGIGAFLRNSLELDGANVIGIDLHNADVIADLSNIDG' A
#
# COMPACT_ATOMS: atom_id res chain seq x y z
N MET A 1 -21.50 12.95 -15.00
CA MET A 1 -20.84 12.03 -14.05
C MET A 1 -19.37 11.95 -14.40
N SER A 2 -18.51 12.60 -13.61
CA SER A 2 -17.06 12.51 -13.78
C SER A 2 -16.64 11.06 -13.52
N SER A 3 -15.96 10.43 -14.47
CA SER A 3 -15.30 9.15 -14.25
C SER A 3 -14.15 9.35 -13.26
N ASN A 4 -14.41 9.17 -11.96
CA ASN A 4 -13.31 9.01 -11.00
C ASN A 4 -12.58 7.75 -11.42
N LYS A 5 -11.38 7.92 -11.97
CA LYS A 5 -10.51 6.81 -12.36
C LYS A 5 -10.14 6.09 -11.07
N GLU A 6 -10.51 4.82 -10.94
CA GLU A 6 -10.01 3.98 -9.84
C GLU A 6 -8.50 3.90 -9.95
N ILE A 7 -7.80 4.54 -9.01
CA ILE A 7 -6.35 4.52 -8.92
C ILE A 7 -5.98 3.42 -7.93
N THR A 8 -5.14 2.49 -8.38
CA THR A 8 -4.51 1.48 -7.52
C THR A 8 -3.06 1.86 -7.26
N ILE A 9 -2.62 1.81 -6.01
CA ILE A 9 -1.28 2.23 -5.58
C ILE A 9 -0.65 1.10 -4.76
N ALA A 10 0.55 0.69 -5.15
CA ALA A 10 1.35 -0.23 -4.35
C ALA A 10 2.27 0.54 -3.38
N ILE A 11 2.34 0.13 -2.11
CA ILE A 11 3.18 0.77 -1.08
C ILE A 11 4.00 -0.29 -0.35
N THR A 12 5.32 -0.21 -0.44
CA THR A 12 6.24 -0.98 0.42
C THR A 12 6.42 -0.31 1.78
N GLY A 13 6.65 -1.07 2.84
CA GLY A 13 6.76 -0.52 4.20
C GLY A 13 5.41 -0.05 4.75
N SER A 14 4.31 -0.65 4.29
CA SER A 14 2.93 -0.22 4.57
C SER A 14 2.44 -0.49 6.00
N ALA A 15 3.17 -1.26 6.80
CA ALA A 15 2.70 -1.73 8.10
C ALA A 15 3.05 -0.78 9.25
N SER A 16 3.94 0.20 9.05
CA SER A 16 4.34 1.12 10.10
C SER A 16 4.75 2.51 9.59
N GLY A 17 4.91 3.46 10.51
CA GLY A 17 5.48 4.78 10.23
C GLY A 17 4.78 5.52 9.09
N ILE A 18 5.59 6.05 8.17
CA ILE A 18 5.12 6.86 7.03
C ILE A 18 4.28 6.02 6.06
N GLY A 19 4.65 4.76 5.82
CA GLY A 19 3.93 3.90 4.89
C GLY A 19 2.52 3.58 5.37
N ALA A 20 2.34 3.29 6.67
CA ALA A 20 1.01 3.09 7.25
C ALA A 20 0.17 4.37 7.21
N PHE A 21 0.75 5.53 7.53
CA PHE A 21 0.04 6.80 7.44
C PHE A 21 -0.39 7.12 6.00
N LEU A 22 0.51 6.91 5.04
CA LEU A 22 0.24 7.18 3.62
C LEU A 22 -0.80 6.23 3.05
N ARG A 23 -0.74 4.92 3.38
CA ARG A 23 -1.77 3.93 3.04
C ARG A 23 -3.15 4.44 3.48
N ASN A 24 -3.29 4.76 4.77
CA ASN A 24 -4.57 5.23 5.32
C ASN A 24 -5.05 6.52 4.63
N SER A 25 -4.15 7.47 4.37
CA SER A 25 -4.52 8.73 3.69
C SER A 25 -5.02 8.48 2.26
N LEU A 26 -4.33 7.63 1.49
CA LEU A 26 -4.70 7.35 0.11
C LEU A 26 -6.00 6.52 0.02
N GLU A 27 -6.20 5.58 0.93
CA GLU A 27 -7.45 4.83 1.05
C GLU A 27 -8.63 5.77 1.38
N LEU A 28 -8.43 6.73 2.29
CA LEU A 28 -9.44 7.76 2.61
C LEU A 28 -9.76 8.67 1.41
N ASP A 29 -8.76 8.94 0.57
CA ASP A 29 -8.92 9.69 -0.68
C ASP A 29 -9.56 8.84 -1.81
N GLY A 30 -9.90 7.57 -1.53
CA GLY A 30 -10.61 6.68 -2.44
C GLY A 30 -9.71 5.88 -3.37
N ALA A 31 -8.40 5.83 -3.13
CA ALA A 31 -7.51 4.95 -3.85
C ALA A 31 -7.62 3.51 -3.32
N ASN A 32 -7.42 2.53 -4.20
CA ASN A 32 -7.22 1.13 -3.82
C ASN A 32 -5.72 0.93 -3.50
N VAL A 33 -5.37 0.75 -2.24
CA VAL A 33 -3.96 0.56 -1.85
C VAL A 33 -3.65 -0.93 -1.68
N ILE A 34 -2.52 -1.36 -2.24
CA ILE A 34 -1.93 -2.69 -2.03
C ILE A 34 -0.65 -2.50 -1.22
N GLY A 35 -0.68 -2.88 0.04
CA GLY A 35 0.45 -2.83 0.96
C GLY A 35 1.39 -4.03 0.81
N ILE A 36 2.69 -3.75 0.84
CA ILE A 36 3.78 -4.73 0.91
C ILE A 36 4.60 -4.46 2.16
N ASP A 37 4.82 -5.47 2.99
CA ASP A 37 5.66 -5.37 4.20
C ASP A 37 6.04 -6.76 4.71
N LEU A 38 6.91 -6.83 5.73
CA LEU A 38 7.27 -8.08 6.41
C LEU A 38 6.11 -8.70 7.21
N HIS A 39 5.13 -7.88 7.60
CA HIS A 39 3.95 -8.30 8.35
C HIS A 39 2.80 -7.28 8.19
N ASN A 40 1.55 -7.66 8.48
CA ASN A 40 0.39 -6.75 8.47
C ASN A 40 0.19 -5.98 7.15
N ALA A 41 0.40 -6.65 6.02
CA ALA A 41 0.25 -6.10 4.68
C ALA A 41 -0.50 -7.08 3.78
N ASP A 42 -0.94 -6.62 2.60
CA ASP A 42 -1.69 -7.44 1.64
C ASP A 42 -0.76 -8.45 0.94
N VAL A 43 0.49 -8.04 0.70
CA VAL A 43 1.59 -8.90 0.26
C VAL A 43 2.63 -8.94 1.37
N ILE A 44 2.85 -10.13 1.93
CA ILE A 44 3.93 -10.35 2.91
C ILE A 44 5.19 -10.75 2.16
N ALA A 45 6.23 -9.93 2.26
CA ALA A 45 7.47 -10.08 1.47
C ALA A 45 8.68 -9.52 2.24
N ASP A 46 9.82 -10.22 2.17
CA ASP A 46 11.11 -9.74 2.67
C ASP A 46 12.00 -9.18 1.55
N LEU A 47 11.83 -7.86 1.31
CA LEU A 47 12.50 -7.14 0.23
C LEU A 47 14.02 -7.03 0.40
N SER A 48 14.61 -7.61 1.46
CA SER A 48 16.05 -7.75 1.61
C SER A 48 16.64 -8.93 0.81
N ASN A 49 15.80 -9.83 0.30
CA ASN A 49 16.18 -11.00 -0.49
C ASN A 49 15.66 -10.92 -1.93
N ILE A 50 16.26 -11.69 -2.84
CA ILE A 50 15.90 -11.66 -4.27
C ILE A 50 14.52 -12.24 -4.59
N ASP A 51 14.02 -13.13 -3.75
CA ASP A 51 12.72 -13.77 -3.92
C ASP A 51 11.57 -12.86 -3.45
N GLY A 52 11.90 -11.76 -2.76
CA GLY A 52 10.96 -10.72 -2.37
C GLY A 52 10.49 -10.79 -0.94
#